data_AF-A0A9P5VP30-F1
#
_entry.id   AF-A0A9P5VP30-F1
#
_cell.length_a   1.000
_cell.length_b   1.000
_cell.length_c   1.000
_cell.angle_alpha   90.00
_cell.angle_beta   90.00
_cell.angle_gamma   90.00
#
_symmetry.space_group_name_H-M   'P 1'
#
loop_
_entity.id
_entity.type
_entity.pdbx_description
1 polymer ?
#
loop_
_entity_poly.entity_id
_entity_poly.type
_entity_poly.pdbx_seq_one_letter_code
_entity_poly.pdbx_strand_id
1 'polypeptide(L)'
;MALVSENPTSGLTNIVKSRTISFCETLETLHHEDDLSDFGDSDSDNDDDTSPSKDPETAEMASLERRALKYRKSLTMLNQFASLKLRGEGPLVAAAKGGAKMQPSKEHLLAAKKSIDDLTAWHGVKRVGILGAGQMGLGIALVAANVSKLPVLLLDSNETQLNKGLKFMDSLLKKDIAKGRLTEAQADETRSRVKTTQKMADFADVDFVIEAVSENPALKATLFRDLAQATPAHAILASNTSSISITKIAASAKGREENVIGMHFMNPVPVMKLVEIIPGLATSDKVLKTTQDLAVAMGKTCTLSQDVPGFVANRLLMPYINEAIIAYETGIASKEDIDTTMKLGTNMPMGPLTLADFIGLDTCLSIMKVLHEQLGDTKYRPSVLLGKMVDAGWVGKKAGRGFYQY
;
A
#
# COMPACT_ATOMS: atom_id res chain seq x y z
N MET A 1 -36.55 16.46 -49.57
CA MET A 1 -37.13 17.16 -48.40
C MET A 1 -36.17 16.97 -47.24
N ALA A 2 -35.12 17.78 -47.16
CA ALA A 2 -35.08 19.10 -46.52
C ALA A 2 -34.90 19.00 -44.98
N LEU A 3 -33.64 19.25 -44.60
CA LEU A 3 -33.03 19.68 -43.34
C LEU A 3 -33.96 20.30 -42.28
N VAL A 4 -33.68 20.05 -40.99
CA VAL A 4 -33.24 21.04 -39.99
C VAL A 4 -32.57 20.30 -38.80
N SER A 5 -31.46 20.88 -38.33
CA SER A 5 -30.64 20.51 -37.19
C SER A 5 -31.27 20.89 -35.85
N GLU A 6 -31.07 20.09 -34.80
CA GLU A 6 -30.95 20.63 -33.44
C GLU A 6 -30.23 19.64 -32.50
N ASN A 7 -29.38 20.22 -31.67
CA ASN A 7 -28.41 19.61 -30.77
C ASN A 7 -28.98 19.59 -29.35
N PRO A 8 -28.93 18.49 -28.57
CA PRO A 8 -29.18 18.56 -27.14
C PRO A 8 -27.92 18.19 -26.32
N THR A 9 -26.90 19.04 -26.38
CA THR A 9 -25.98 19.25 -25.24
C THR A 9 -26.70 20.07 -24.17
N SER A 10 -27.60 19.45 -23.41
CA SER A 10 -28.19 20.06 -22.20
C SER A 10 -28.81 19.08 -21.19
N GLY A 11 -28.68 17.76 -21.38
CA GLY A 11 -29.33 16.75 -20.53
C GLY A 11 -28.44 15.99 -19.52
N LEU A 12 -27.11 16.06 -19.60
CA LEU A 12 -26.21 15.18 -18.83
C LEU A 12 -25.41 15.86 -17.72
N THR A 13 -25.49 17.19 -17.58
CA THR A 13 -24.67 17.95 -16.63
C THR A 13 -25.28 18.05 -15.22
N ASN A 14 -26.54 17.63 -15.03
CA ASN A 14 -27.24 17.70 -13.74
C ASN A 14 -27.38 16.36 -12.99
N ILE A 15 -27.08 15.22 -13.61
CA ILE A 15 -27.14 13.90 -12.94
C ILE A 15 -25.79 13.52 -12.30
N VAL A 16 -24.68 14.15 -12.70
CA VAL A 16 -23.34 13.88 -12.15
C VAL A 16 -22.98 14.79 -10.96
N LYS A 17 -23.77 15.84 -10.69
CA LYS A 17 -23.53 16.76 -9.57
C LYS A 17 -24.25 16.40 -8.26
N SER A 18 -25.28 15.56 -8.27
CA SER A 18 -25.99 15.17 -7.03
C SER A 18 -25.46 13.90 -6.35
N ARG A 19 -24.60 13.09 -7.01
CA ARG A 19 -24.03 11.86 -6.41
C ARG A 19 -22.63 12.00 -5.81
N THR A 20 -22.03 13.19 -5.87
CA THR A 20 -20.66 13.42 -5.34
C THR A 20 -20.65 14.10 -3.97
N ILE A 21 -21.82 14.47 -3.43
CA ILE A 21 -21.94 15.07 -2.09
C ILE A 21 -22.46 14.04 -1.05
N SER A 22 -23.09 12.93 -1.47
CA SER A 22 -23.71 11.94 -0.57
C SER A 22 -22.82 10.71 -0.26
N PHE A 23 -21.52 10.89 -0.06
CA PHE A 23 -20.64 9.79 0.42
C PHE A 23 -19.84 10.15 1.69
N CYS A 24 -19.83 11.43 2.09
CA CYS A 24 -19.27 11.85 3.36
C CYS A 24 -20.31 11.88 4.49
N GLU A 25 -21.60 12.06 4.20
CA GLU A 25 -22.68 12.07 5.21
C GLU A 25 -23.20 10.66 5.55
N THR A 26 -23.00 9.67 4.66
CA THR A 26 -23.47 8.29 4.87
C THR A 26 -22.64 7.49 5.89
N LEU A 27 -21.46 8.00 6.28
CA LEU A 27 -20.66 7.41 7.36
C LEU A 27 -20.96 8.01 8.74
N GLU A 28 -21.71 9.12 8.82
CA GLU A 28 -22.15 9.72 10.08
C GLU A 28 -23.54 9.21 10.52
N THR A 29 -24.26 8.51 9.63
CA THR A 29 -25.61 7.97 9.90
C THR A 29 -25.64 6.46 10.18
N LEU A 30 -24.54 5.74 10.00
CA LEU A 30 -24.47 4.28 10.27
C LEU A 30 -24.11 3.92 11.73
N HIS A 31 -24.20 4.89 12.66
CA HIS A 31 -23.98 4.68 14.10
C HIS A 31 -25.15 5.11 14.98
N HIS A 32 -26.34 5.29 14.42
CA HIS A 32 -27.55 5.48 15.22
C HIS A 32 -28.69 4.59 14.74
N GLU A 33 -29.21 3.84 15.71
CA GLU A 33 -30.51 3.17 15.77
C GLU A 33 -30.64 1.79 15.10
N ASP A 34 -30.68 0.81 16.00
CA ASP A 34 -31.37 -0.47 15.86
C ASP A 34 -32.80 -0.24 15.36
N ASP A 35 -33.16 -0.88 14.26
CA ASP A 35 -34.57 -1.16 13.93
C ASP A 35 -34.65 -2.40 13.03
N LEU A 36 -34.66 -3.56 13.69
CA LEU A 36 -35.17 -4.80 13.12
C LEU A 36 -36.43 -5.15 13.92
N SER A 37 -37.56 -4.58 13.51
CA SER A 37 -38.87 -5.14 13.81
C SER A 37 -39.51 -5.59 12.51
N ASP A 38 -39.80 -6.89 12.45
CA ASP A 38 -40.93 -7.54 11.78
C ASP A 38 -40.53 -8.84 11.06
N PHE A 39 -40.40 -9.92 11.84
CA PHE A 39 -40.81 -11.28 11.46
C PHE A 39 -41.15 -12.04 12.75
N GLY A 40 -42.44 -12.38 12.88
CA GLY A 40 -43.03 -12.94 14.09
C GLY A 40 -42.69 -14.41 14.40
N ASP A 41 -42.78 -14.68 15.71
CA ASP A 41 -43.16 -15.89 16.44
C ASP A 41 -42.57 -17.25 16.04
N SER A 42 -41.69 -17.79 16.90
CA SER A 42 -42.13 -18.80 17.90
C SER A 42 -40.99 -19.25 18.85
N ASP A 43 -41.27 -19.08 20.14
CA ASP A 43 -40.97 -19.94 21.29
C ASP A 43 -39.52 -20.19 21.81
N SER A 44 -39.31 -19.57 22.99
CA SER A 44 -38.79 -20.14 24.26
C SER A 44 -37.28 -20.10 24.59
N ASP A 45 -37.00 -19.24 25.58
CA ASP A 45 -36.20 -19.46 26.80
C ASP A 45 -34.69 -19.76 26.70
N ASN A 46 -33.85 -18.74 26.90
CA ASN A 46 -33.14 -18.51 28.20
C ASN A 46 -32.03 -17.44 28.11
N ASP A 47 -32.14 -16.45 29.01
CA ASP A 47 -31.10 -15.75 29.78
C ASP A 47 -29.82 -15.19 29.10
N ASP A 48 -29.88 -13.87 28.87
CA ASP A 48 -29.04 -12.82 29.50
C ASP A 48 -27.50 -13.02 29.58
N ASP A 49 -26.77 -12.41 28.63
CA ASP A 49 -25.51 -11.66 28.89
C ASP A 49 -25.08 -10.88 27.62
N THR A 50 -25.72 -9.73 27.33
CA THR A 50 -25.20 -8.79 26.32
C THR A 50 -24.29 -7.76 26.98
N SER A 51 -23.08 -8.18 27.35
CA SER A 51 -21.95 -7.25 27.45
C SER A 51 -21.35 -7.06 26.05
N PRO A 52 -21.08 -5.81 25.59
CA PRO A 52 -20.37 -5.62 24.34
C PRO A 52 -18.99 -6.24 24.51
N SER A 53 -18.69 -7.26 23.71
CA SER A 53 -17.37 -7.90 23.70
C SER A 53 -16.30 -6.83 23.49
N LYS A 54 -15.56 -6.54 24.56
CA LYS A 54 -14.36 -5.70 24.52
C LYS A 54 -13.23 -6.52 23.94
N ASP A 55 -13.33 -6.88 22.66
CA ASP A 55 -12.23 -7.54 21.97
C ASP A 55 -11.08 -6.53 21.81
N PRO A 56 -9.94 -6.71 22.51
CA PRO A 56 -8.84 -5.73 22.51
C PRO A 56 -8.31 -5.43 21.11
N GLU A 57 -8.35 -6.41 20.20
CA GLU A 57 -7.87 -6.26 18.82
C GLU A 57 -8.74 -5.29 18.00
N THR A 58 -10.06 -5.35 18.17
CA THR A 58 -10.99 -4.42 17.52
C THR A 58 -10.84 -2.99 18.05
N ALA A 59 -10.59 -2.83 19.35
CA ALA A 59 -10.35 -1.53 19.97
C ALA A 59 -9.03 -0.88 19.50
N GLU A 60 -7.98 -1.68 19.34
CA GLU A 60 -6.68 -1.22 18.84
C GLU A 60 -6.75 -0.83 17.36
N MET A 61 -7.38 -1.65 16.52
CA MET A 61 -7.60 -1.32 15.11
C MET A 61 -8.45 -0.05 14.96
N ALA A 62 -9.55 0.08 15.71
CA ALA A 62 -10.34 1.31 15.74
C ALA A 62 -9.55 2.52 16.27
N SER A 63 -8.59 2.32 17.17
CA SER A 63 -7.69 3.38 17.65
C SER A 63 -6.68 3.81 16.57
N LEU A 64 -6.07 2.85 15.87
CA LEU A 64 -5.19 3.09 14.73
C LEU A 64 -5.94 3.81 13.60
N GLU A 65 -7.15 3.38 13.25
CA GLU A 65 -7.96 4.02 12.22
C GLU A 65 -8.38 5.44 12.59
N ARG A 66 -8.73 5.69 13.85
CA ARG A 66 -9.03 7.04 14.35
C ARG A 66 -7.80 7.95 14.28
N ARG A 67 -6.62 7.47 14.69
CA ARG A 67 -5.35 8.20 14.54
C ARG A 67 -5.03 8.45 13.06
N ALA A 68 -5.21 7.45 12.20
CA ALA A 68 -5.02 7.53 10.76
C ALA A 68 -5.97 8.53 10.09
N LEU A 69 -7.22 8.60 10.54
CA LEU A 69 -8.21 9.55 10.02
C LEU A 69 -7.84 10.97 10.43
N LYS A 70 -7.45 11.18 11.69
CA LYS A 70 -6.95 12.48 12.18
C LYS A 70 -5.72 12.93 11.40
N TYR A 71 -4.77 12.01 11.20
CA TYR A 71 -3.55 12.22 10.41
C TYR A 71 -3.87 12.63 8.96
N ARG A 72 -4.74 11.87 8.28
CA ARG A 72 -5.18 12.17 6.90
C ARG A 72 -5.88 13.53 6.78
N LYS A 73 -6.76 13.87 7.73
CA LYS A 73 -7.43 15.18 7.76
C LYS A 73 -6.43 16.34 7.89
N SER A 74 -5.41 16.19 8.75
CA SER A 74 -4.34 17.18 8.89
C SER A 74 -3.50 17.34 7.61
N LEU A 75 -3.18 16.24 6.91
CA LEU A 75 -2.48 16.29 5.62
C LEU A 75 -3.29 16.97 4.52
N THR A 76 -4.61 16.71 4.45
CA THR A 76 -5.49 17.36 3.47
C THR A 76 -5.51 18.87 3.68
N MET A 77 -5.62 19.34 4.92
CA MET A 77 -5.53 20.77 5.23
C MET A 77 -4.18 21.37 4.78
N LEU A 78 -3.05 20.74 5.10
CA LEU A 78 -1.72 21.23 4.72
C LEU A 78 -1.56 21.38 3.20
N ASN A 79 -2.01 20.40 2.43
CA ASN A 79 -1.91 20.42 0.97
C ASN A 79 -2.77 21.53 0.34
N GLN A 80 -3.95 21.81 0.89
CA GLN A 80 -4.79 22.93 0.46
C GLN A 80 -4.08 24.27 0.67
N PHE A 81 -3.44 24.45 1.82
CA PHE A 81 -2.67 25.67 2.13
C PHE A 81 -1.47 25.88 1.20
N ALA A 82 -0.68 24.83 0.89
CA ALA A 82 0.47 24.93 -0.01
C ALA A 82 0.06 25.32 -1.46
N SER A 83 -1.09 24.81 -1.93
CA SER A 83 -1.59 25.10 -3.27
C SER A 83 -1.96 26.57 -3.50
N LEU A 84 -2.39 27.27 -2.44
CA LEU A 84 -2.75 28.69 -2.50
C LEU A 84 -1.52 29.58 -2.68
N LYS A 85 -0.36 29.19 -2.13
CA LYS A 85 0.90 29.96 -2.17
C LYS A 85 1.57 29.98 -3.54
N LEU A 86 1.40 28.92 -4.34
CA LEU A 86 2.04 28.73 -5.65
C LEU A 86 1.41 29.56 -6.78
N ARG A 87 0.20 30.08 -6.57
CA ARG A 87 -0.51 30.90 -7.55
C ARG A 87 0.00 32.37 -7.61
N GLY A 88 1.14 32.67 -6.98
CA GLY A 88 1.83 33.96 -7.10
C GLY A 88 1.19 35.11 -6.33
N GLU A 89 0.32 34.82 -5.38
CA GLU A 89 -0.32 35.86 -4.57
C GLU A 89 0.63 36.24 -3.40
N GLY A 90 1.28 37.41 -3.52
CA GLY A 90 2.23 37.99 -2.54
C GLY A 90 1.63 39.14 -1.71
N PRO A 91 2.36 39.70 -0.72
CA PRO A 91 1.76 40.25 0.51
C PRO A 91 1.05 41.58 0.29
N LEU A 92 -0.28 41.55 0.21
CA LEU A 92 -1.10 42.75 0.45
C LEU A 92 -1.51 42.77 1.92
N VAL A 93 -0.85 43.66 2.67
CA VAL A 93 -1.27 44.12 3.99
C VAL A 93 -2.69 44.65 3.88
N ALA A 94 -3.53 44.33 4.87
CA ALA A 94 -4.90 44.83 4.94
C ALA A 94 -4.92 46.35 4.76
N ALA A 95 -5.43 46.81 3.62
CA ALA A 95 -5.87 48.18 3.42
C ALA A 95 -7.35 48.14 3.00
N ALA A 96 -8.12 49.00 3.65
CA ALA A 96 -9.56 48.92 3.76
C ALA A 96 -10.32 48.93 2.41
N LYS A 97 -11.45 48.20 2.41
CA LYS A 97 -12.60 48.24 1.48
C LYS A 97 -12.35 47.70 0.06
N GLY A 98 -12.87 46.48 -0.18
CA GLY A 98 -13.03 45.88 -1.51
C GLY A 98 -12.64 44.41 -1.49
N GLY A 99 -13.57 43.52 -1.82
CA GLY A 99 -13.48 42.08 -1.58
C GLY A 99 -12.16 41.43 -1.98
N ALA A 100 -11.52 40.71 -1.05
CA ALA A 100 -10.33 39.91 -1.31
C ALA A 100 -10.35 38.61 -0.47
N LYS A 101 -9.90 37.52 -1.07
CA LYS A 101 -9.78 36.18 -0.45
C LYS A 101 -8.65 36.16 0.57
N MET A 102 -8.90 35.46 1.70
CA MET A 102 -8.01 35.30 2.86
C MET A 102 -6.75 34.48 2.53
N GLN A 103 -5.57 34.91 3.00
CA GLN A 103 -4.27 34.23 2.81
C GLN A 103 -3.44 34.09 4.11
N PRO A 104 -2.45 33.17 4.18
CA PRO A 104 -1.88 32.70 5.44
C PRO A 104 -0.60 33.46 5.86
N SER A 105 -0.57 33.99 7.09
CA SER A 105 0.53 34.70 7.78
C SER A 105 1.82 33.88 8.02
N LYS A 106 2.91 34.54 8.47
CA LYS A 106 4.18 33.92 8.92
C LYS A 106 3.96 32.84 10.01
N GLU A 107 2.89 32.95 10.78
CA GLU A 107 2.46 31.95 11.76
C GLU A 107 1.95 30.68 11.09
N HIS A 108 1.38 30.73 9.88
CA HIS A 108 0.94 29.55 9.14
C HIS A 108 2.13 28.73 8.59
N LEU A 109 3.25 29.37 8.26
CA LEU A 109 4.48 28.65 7.91
C LEU A 109 5.11 27.99 9.14
N LEU A 110 5.07 28.68 10.27
CA LEU A 110 5.47 28.12 11.56
C LEU A 110 4.56 26.94 11.96
N ALA A 111 3.25 27.05 11.71
CA ALA A 111 2.26 26.01 11.97
C ALA A 111 2.39 24.81 11.02
N ALA A 112 2.73 25.01 9.75
CA ALA A 112 2.99 23.92 8.80
C ALA A 112 4.28 23.16 9.15
N LYS A 113 5.34 23.87 9.52
CA LYS A 113 6.58 23.27 10.03
C LYS A 113 6.33 22.53 11.34
N LYS A 114 5.63 23.16 12.29
CA LYS A 114 5.17 22.53 13.54
C LYS A 114 4.31 21.30 13.26
N SER A 115 3.45 21.32 12.24
CA SER A 115 2.67 20.15 11.86
C SER A 115 3.54 19.04 11.29
N ILE A 116 4.55 19.31 10.46
CA ILE A 116 5.49 18.26 10.00
C ILE A 116 6.31 17.71 11.18
N ASP A 117 6.73 18.58 12.08
CA ASP A 117 7.42 18.20 13.31
C ASP A 117 6.50 17.37 14.22
N ASP A 118 5.21 17.70 14.32
CA ASP A 118 4.19 16.94 15.05
C ASP A 118 3.87 15.58 14.37
N LEU A 119 3.83 15.54 13.03
CA LEU A 119 3.65 14.32 12.22
C LEU A 119 4.85 13.38 12.39
N THR A 120 6.06 13.93 12.30
CA THR A 120 7.33 13.21 12.50
C THR A 120 7.50 12.79 13.96
N ALA A 121 7.06 13.60 14.91
CA ALA A 121 7.08 13.26 16.33
C ALA A 121 6.12 12.11 16.67
N TRP A 122 5.03 11.96 15.93
CA TRP A 122 4.07 10.88 16.17
C TRP A 122 4.65 9.50 15.84
N HIS A 123 5.28 9.33 14.67
CA HIS A 123 5.88 8.04 14.29
C HIS A 123 7.39 7.94 14.58
N GLY A 124 8.09 9.05 14.81
CA GLY A 124 9.49 9.11 15.24
C GLY A 124 10.54 8.91 14.14
N VAL A 125 10.16 8.85 12.86
CA VAL A 125 11.07 8.56 11.73
C VAL A 125 11.37 9.84 10.97
N LYS A 126 12.63 10.29 10.92
CA LYS A 126 13.02 11.53 10.22
C LYS A 126 13.53 11.27 8.81
N ARG A 127 14.11 10.10 8.56
CA ARG A 127 14.62 9.71 7.24
C ARG A 127 14.38 8.24 6.94
N VAL A 128 13.92 7.96 5.72
CA VAL A 128 13.69 6.60 5.23
C VAL A 128 14.76 6.21 4.21
N GLY A 129 15.36 5.04 4.39
CA GLY A 129 16.22 4.41 3.41
C GLY A 129 15.47 3.32 2.67
N ILE A 130 15.63 3.25 1.35
CA ILE A 130 15.01 2.20 0.52
C ILE A 130 16.13 1.45 -0.19
N LEU A 131 16.18 0.13 -0.03
CA LEU A 131 17.12 -0.74 -0.74
C LEU A 131 16.43 -1.39 -1.93
N GLY A 132 16.94 -1.12 -3.13
CA GLY A 132 16.41 -1.59 -4.41
C GLY A 132 15.61 -0.52 -5.14
N ALA A 133 16.00 -0.20 -6.37
CA ALA A 133 15.33 0.77 -7.24
C ALA A 133 14.44 0.11 -8.30
N GLY A 134 14.02 -1.14 -8.06
CA GLY A 134 13.01 -1.84 -8.84
C GLY A 134 11.61 -1.26 -8.65
N GLN A 135 10.59 -1.94 -9.20
CA GLN A 135 9.21 -1.45 -9.17
C GLN A 135 8.69 -1.21 -7.74
N MET A 136 8.94 -2.14 -6.82
CA MET A 136 8.49 -2.04 -5.43
C MET A 136 9.21 -0.92 -4.69
N GLY A 137 10.55 -0.95 -4.65
CA GLY A 137 11.33 0.05 -3.94
C GLY A 137 11.09 1.48 -4.45
N LEU A 138 10.97 1.68 -5.77
CA LEU A 138 10.62 2.99 -6.30
C LEU A 138 9.21 3.43 -5.88
N GLY A 139 8.23 2.52 -5.91
CA GLY A 139 6.87 2.80 -5.47
C GLY A 139 6.80 3.19 -3.99
N ILE A 140 7.57 2.50 -3.14
CA ILE A 140 7.70 2.81 -1.71
C ILE A 140 8.38 4.16 -1.52
N ALA A 141 9.49 4.43 -2.23
CA ALA A 141 10.19 5.72 -2.19
C ALA A 141 9.27 6.88 -2.58
N LEU A 142 8.48 6.72 -3.65
CA LEU A 142 7.52 7.72 -4.10
C LEU A 142 6.44 7.98 -3.04
N VAL A 143 5.87 6.92 -2.45
CA VAL A 143 4.86 7.07 -1.39
C VAL A 143 5.44 7.74 -0.14
N ALA A 144 6.64 7.34 0.28
CA ALA A 144 7.33 7.93 1.43
C ALA A 144 7.60 9.44 1.24
N ALA A 145 8.07 9.81 0.06
CA ALA A 145 8.36 11.21 -0.28
C ALA A 145 7.09 12.04 -0.51
N ASN A 146 6.07 11.48 -1.17
CA ASN A 146 4.88 12.23 -1.56
C ASN A 146 3.83 12.30 -0.45
N VAL A 147 3.59 11.22 0.28
CA VAL A 147 2.47 11.12 1.23
C VAL A 147 2.93 11.48 2.64
N SER A 148 3.96 10.81 3.16
CA SER A 148 4.54 11.11 4.48
C SER A 148 5.50 12.30 4.48
N LYS A 149 5.83 12.85 3.31
CA LYS A 149 6.74 14.01 3.15
C LYS A 149 8.14 13.79 3.75
N LEU A 150 8.58 12.53 3.85
CA LEU A 150 9.87 12.17 4.43
C LEU A 150 11.01 12.28 3.40
N PRO A 151 12.20 12.72 3.82
CA PRO A 151 13.44 12.53 3.07
C PRO A 151 13.69 11.04 2.82
N VAL A 152 14.00 10.69 1.58
CA VAL A 152 14.26 9.31 1.14
C VAL A 152 15.67 9.19 0.58
N LEU A 153 16.40 8.18 1.03
CA LEU A 153 17.64 7.73 0.43
C LEU A 153 17.40 6.40 -0.29
N LEU A 154 17.40 6.43 -1.62
CA LEU A 154 17.19 5.27 -2.48
C LEU A 154 18.55 4.67 -2.88
N LEU A 155 18.79 3.43 -2.48
CA LEU A 155 20.01 2.69 -2.80
C LEU A 155 19.73 1.63 -3.85
N ASP A 156 20.61 1.55 -4.85
CA ASP A 156 20.74 0.36 -5.70
C ASP A 156 22.21 0.23 -6.09
N SER A 157 22.72 -1.00 -6.19
CA SER A 157 24.09 -1.22 -6.68
C SER A 157 24.27 -0.79 -8.14
N ASN A 158 23.19 -0.80 -8.93
CA ASN A 158 23.22 -0.51 -10.35
C ASN A 158 22.73 0.92 -10.65
N GLU A 159 23.67 1.79 -11.07
CA GLU A 159 23.37 3.17 -11.45
C GLU A 159 22.36 3.27 -12.60
N THR A 160 22.39 2.33 -13.55
CA THR A 160 21.41 2.29 -14.64
C THR A 160 20.00 2.05 -14.11
N GLN A 161 19.86 1.19 -13.08
CA GLN A 161 18.58 0.93 -12.44
C GLN A 161 18.10 2.12 -11.61
N LEU A 162 18.99 2.84 -10.92
CA LEU A 162 18.64 4.11 -10.26
C LEU A 162 18.08 5.12 -11.27
N ASN A 163 18.81 5.35 -12.37
CA ASN A 163 18.40 6.31 -13.39
C ASN A 163 17.08 5.91 -14.06
N LYS A 164 16.87 4.63 -14.34
CA LYS A 164 15.60 4.11 -14.86
C LYS A 164 14.46 4.30 -13.85
N GLY A 165 14.70 4.01 -12.58
CA GLY A 165 13.75 4.22 -11.50
C GLY A 165 13.33 5.69 -11.38
N LEU A 166 14.29 6.61 -11.33
CA LEU A 166 14.02 8.05 -11.27
C LEU A 166 13.20 8.56 -12.46
N LYS A 167 13.56 8.16 -13.69
CA LYS A 167 12.76 8.49 -14.89
C LYS A 167 11.34 7.98 -14.80
N PHE A 168 11.15 6.77 -14.26
CA PHE A 168 9.82 6.21 -14.06
C PHE A 168 9.05 6.98 -12.98
N MET A 169 9.69 7.39 -11.89
CA MET A 169 9.08 8.26 -10.86
C MET A 169 8.61 9.58 -11.46
N ASP A 170 9.45 10.23 -12.27
CA ASP A 170 9.10 11.48 -12.95
C ASP A 170 7.86 11.30 -13.85
N SER A 171 7.75 10.15 -14.53
CA SER A 171 6.57 9.82 -15.35
C SER A 171 5.29 9.64 -14.52
N LEU A 172 5.40 9.05 -13.32
CA LEU A 172 4.26 8.87 -12.41
C LEU A 172 3.79 10.22 -11.86
N LEU A 173 4.73 11.09 -11.46
CA LEU A 173 4.43 12.45 -11.01
C LEU A 173 3.75 13.28 -12.11
N LYS A 174 4.26 13.23 -13.35
CA LYS A 174 3.62 13.88 -14.50
C LYS A 174 2.19 13.38 -14.73
N LYS A 175 1.97 12.08 -14.59
CA LYS A 175 0.64 11.47 -14.72
C LYS A 175 -0.32 11.95 -13.63
N ASP A 176 0.17 12.15 -12.40
CA ASP A 176 -0.64 12.69 -11.30
C ASP A 176 -0.94 14.19 -11.48
N ILE A 177 -0.02 14.97 -12.05
CA ILE A 177 -0.28 16.35 -12.47
C ILE A 177 -1.38 16.38 -13.54
N ALA A 178 -1.25 15.58 -14.60
CA ALA A 178 -2.23 15.52 -15.68
C ALA A 178 -3.64 15.11 -15.20
N LYS A 179 -3.72 14.34 -14.11
CA LYS A 179 -4.98 13.94 -13.46
C LYS A 179 -5.48 14.94 -12.41
N GLY A 180 -4.79 16.06 -12.22
CA GLY A 180 -5.12 17.07 -11.21
C GLY A 180 -4.94 16.59 -9.77
N ARG A 181 -4.19 15.50 -9.54
CA ARG A 181 -3.92 14.95 -8.21
C ARG A 181 -2.77 15.64 -7.50
N LEU A 182 -1.85 16.23 -8.26
CA LEU A 182 -0.72 17.01 -7.77
C LEU A 182 -0.56 18.29 -8.60
N THR A 183 -0.01 19.34 -7.99
CA THR A 183 0.54 20.50 -8.72
C THR A 183 1.98 20.24 -9.14
N GLU A 184 2.51 21.03 -10.08
CA GLU A 184 3.92 20.95 -10.49
C GLU A 184 4.87 21.11 -9.31
N ALA A 185 4.67 22.13 -8.47
CA ALA A 185 5.55 22.32 -7.33
C ALA A 185 5.43 21.23 -6.25
N GLN A 186 4.25 20.61 -6.08
CA GLN A 186 4.13 19.44 -5.20
C GLN A 186 4.93 18.24 -5.74
N ALA A 187 4.96 18.07 -7.07
CA ALA A 187 5.79 17.05 -7.70
C ALA A 187 7.29 17.36 -7.54
N ASP A 188 7.70 18.62 -7.74
CA ASP A 188 9.09 19.05 -7.57
C ASP A 188 9.57 18.88 -6.13
N GLU A 189 8.74 19.28 -5.15
CA GLU A 189 9.01 19.04 -3.75
C GLU A 189 9.13 17.55 -3.43
N THR A 190 8.24 16.72 -3.97
CA THR A 190 8.31 15.25 -3.80
C THR A 190 9.62 14.72 -4.36
N ARG A 191 9.99 15.13 -5.57
CA ARG A 191 11.20 14.67 -6.26
C ARG A 191 12.47 15.10 -5.53
N SER A 192 12.51 16.31 -4.96
CA SER A 192 13.66 16.83 -4.21
C SER A 192 13.91 16.10 -2.89
N ARG A 193 12.89 15.43 -2.31
CA ARG A 193 13.06 14.58 -1.12
C ARG A 193 13.76 13.26 -1.41
N VAL A 194 13.83 12.82 -2.67
CA VAL A 194 14.43 11.55 -3.06
C VAL A 194 15.85 11.75 -3.56
N LYS A 195 16.82 11.30 -2.75
CA LYS A 195 18.24 11.22 -3.10
C LYS A 195 18.62 9.79 -3.40
N THR A 196 19.58 9.59 -4.31
CA THR A 196 20.09 8.26 -4.67
C THR A 196 21.49 8.04 -4.15
N THR A 197 21.84 6.78 -3.88
CA THR A 197 23.21 6.36 -3.57
C THR A 197 23.47 4.94 -4.08
N GLN A 198 24.74 4.56 -4.19
CA GLN A 198 25.20 3.19 -4.42
C GLN A 198 25.96 2.63 -3.20
N LYS A 199 26.04 3.38 -2.09
CA LYS A 199 26.87 3.07 -0.93
C LYS A 199 26.00 2.83 0.29
N MET A 200 26.14 1.66 0.90
CA MET A 200 25.46 1.33 2.16
C MET A 200 25.88 2.26 3.30
N ALA A 201 27.14 2.72 3.31
CA ALA A 201 27.66 3.63 4.34
C ALA A 201 26.90 4.96 4.45
N ASP A 202 26.20 5.38 3.39
CA ASP A 202 25.39 6.61 3.41
C ASP A 202 24.11 6.46 4.27
N PHE A 203 23.84 5.27 4.80
CA PHE A 203 22.70 4.98 5.67
C PHE A 203 22.98 5.26 7.16
N ALA A 204 24.14 5.83 7.48
CA ALA A 204 24.56 6.17 8.84
C ALA A 204 23.65 7.17 9.57
N ASP A 205 22.75 7.87 8.87
CA ASP A 205 21.77 8.81 9.43
C ASP A 205 20.31 8.41 9.13
N VAL A 206 20.06 7.17 8.69
CA VAL A 206 18.72 6.67 8.36
C VAL A 206 18.06 6.03 9.58
N ASP A 207 16.81 6.41 9.86
CA ASP A 207 16.05 5.89 11.01
C ASP A 207 15.22 4.65 10.68
N PHE A 208 14.79 4.50 9.43
CA PHE A 208 13.93 3.41 9.00
C PHE A 208 14.33 2.94 7.60
N VAL A 209 14.70 1.68 7.46
CA VAL A 209 15.09 1.08 6.18
C VAL A 209 13.98 0.14 5.70
N ILE A 210 13.62 0.21 4.42
CA ILE A 210 12.75 -0.77 3.77
C ILE A 210 13.54 -1.42 2.63
N GLU A 211 13.86 -2.69 2.80
CA GLU A 211 14.51 -3.53 1.80
C GLU A 211 13.48 -4.10 0.82
N ALA A 212 13.68 -3.84 -0.47
CA ALA A 212 12.81 -4.25 -1.58
C ALA A 212 13.65 -4.71 -2.80
N VAL A 213 14.67 -5.53 -2.56
CA VAL A 213 15.48 -6.20 -3.57
C VAL A 213 14.91 -7.58 -3.93
N SER A 214 15.64 -8.32 -4.77
CA SER A 214 15.26 -9.67 -5.22
C SER A 214 14.95 -10.62 -4.06
N GLU A 215 14.00 -11.52 -4.30
CA GLU A 215 13.48 -12.49 -3.33
C GLU A 215 14.43 -13.69 -3.14
N ASN A 216 15.68 -13.39 -2.75
CA ASN A 216 16.72 -14.37 -2.50
C ASN A 216 17.12 -14.35 -1.01
N PRO A 217 16.90 -15.45 -0.26
CA PRO A 217 17.20 -15.50 1.18
C PRO A 217 18.65 -15.20 1.54
N ALA A 218 19.63 -15.71 0.77
CA ALA A 218 21.05 -15.50 1.04
C ALA A 218 21.48 -14.04 0.81
N LEU A 219 20.93 -13.41 -0.23
CA LEU A 219 21.13 -11.99 -0.50
C LEU A 219 20.55 -11.15 0.64
N LYS A 220 19.29 -11.37 1.03
CA LYS A 220 18.65 -10.61 2.12
C LYS A 220 19.39 -10.82 3.45
N ALA A 221 19.80 -12.04 3.78
CA ALA A 221 20.60 -12.30 4.97
C ALA A 221 21.91 -11.48 4.99
N THR A 222 22.55 -11.31 3.82
CA THR A 222 23.75 -10.48 3.69
C THR A 222 23.44 -9.01 3.85
N LEU A 223 22.42 -8.51 3.16
CA LEU A 223 22.02 -7.10 3.26
C LEU A 223 21.61 -6.72 4.69
N PHE A 224 20.92 -7.59 5.42
CA PHE A 224 20.51 -7.30 6.80
C PHE A 224 21.68 -7.33 7.79
N ARG A 225 22.74 -8.12 7.55
CA ARG A 225 24.00 -7.99 8.29
C ARG A 225 24.65 -6.64 8.04
N ASP A 226 24.73 -6.23 6.77
CA ASP A 226 25.41 -4.99 6.38
C ASP A 226 24.62 -3.76 6.88
N LEU A 227 23.29 -3.80 6.82
CA LEU A 227 22.40 -2.77 7.36
C LEU A 227 22.56 -2.62 8.87
N ALA A 228 22.65 -3.73 9.62
CA ALA A 228 22.85 -3.70 11.06
C ALA A 228 24.15 -2.99 11.46
N GLN A 229 25.17 -3.01 10.59
CA GLN A 229 26.45 -2.32 10.80
C GLN A 229 26.44 -0.86 10.29
N ALA A 230 25.78 -0.61 9.16
CA ALA A 230 25.82 0.68 8.48
C ALA A 230 24.82 1.71 9.03
N THR A 231 23.79 1.26 9.76
CA THR A 231 22.73 2.12 10.30
C THR A 231 22.90 2.38 11.80
N PRO A 232 22.38 3.50 12.34
CA PRO A 232 22.38 3.77 13.77
C PRO A 232 21.75 2.66 14.62
N ALA A 233 22.20 2.57 15.88
CA ALA A 233 21.58 1.92 17.05
C ALA A 233 20.07 1.60 16.94
N HIS A 234 19.32 2.67 16.69
CA HIS A 234 17.86 2.71 16.80
C HIS A 234 17.14 2.45 15.48
N ALA A 235 17.87 2.31 14.37
CA ALA A 235 17.26 2.18 13.05
C ALA A 235 16.43 0.89 12.94
N ILE A 236 15.23 1.01 12.40
CA ILE A 236 14.34 -0.12 12.11
C ILE A 236 14.67 -0.66 10.73
N LEU A 237 14.78 -1.98 10.61
CA LEU A 237 15.14 -2.67 9.37
C LEU A 237 13.94 -3.50 8.90
N ALA A 238 13.19 -2.99 7.94
CA ALA A 238 12.03 -3.66 7.37
C ALA A 238 12.36 -4.40 6.06
N SER A 239 11.73 -5.55 5.82
CA SER A 239 11.77 -6.23 4.51
C SER A 239 10.39 -6.24 3.84
N ASN A 240 10.31 -5.86 2.56
CA ASN A 240 9.16 -6.02 1.68
C ASN A 240 9.16 -7.41 1.02
N THR A 241 9.51 -8.45 1.76
CA THR A 241 9.40 -9.83 1.27
C THR A 241 7.93 -10.27 1.24
N SER A 242 7.59 -11.20 0.34
CA SER A 242 6.25 -11.79 0.22
C SER A 242 6.17 -13.21 0.77
N SER A 243 7.31 -13.81 1.13
CA SER A 243 7.39 -15.26 1.44
C SER A 243 8.55 -15.70 2.34
N ILE A 244 9.58 -14.87 2.53
CA ILE A 244 10.75 -15.22 3.33
C ILE A 244 10.42 -14.90 4.80
N SER A 245 10.73 -15.84 5.69
CA SER A 245 10.51 -15.65 7.13
C SER A 245 11.28 -14.44 7.64
N ILE A 246 10.54 -13.54 8.30
CA ILE A 246 11.09 -12.36 8.96
C ILE A 246 12.01 -12.76 10.10
N THR A 247 11.68 -13.83 10.83
CA THR A 247 12.52 -14.39 11.89
C THR A 247 13.89 -14.83 11.36
N LYS A 248 13.93 -15.46 10.18
CA LYS A 248 15.20 -15.84 9.53
C LYS A 248 16.01 -14.62 9.08
N ILE A 249 15.34 -13.59 8.57
CA ILE A 249 15.98 -12.32 8.20
C ILE A 249 16.53 -11.63 9.45
N ALA A 250 15.73 -11.56 10.52
CA ALA A 250 16.08 -10.94 11.80
C ALA A 250 17.34 -11.56 12.40
N ALA A 251 17.44 -12.90 12.42
CA ALA A 251 18.62 -13.62 12.91
C ALA A 251 19.92 -13.27 12.16
N SER A 252 19.83 -12.72 10.94
CA SER A 252 20.99 -12.24 10.19
C SER A 252 21.46 -10.87 10.67
N ALA A 253 20.57 -10.01 11.18
CA ALA A 253 20.90 -8.71 11.75
C ALA A 253 21.39 -8.84 13.21
N LYS A 254 22.48 -9.58 13.42
CA LYS A 254 22.99 -9.95 14.76
C LYS A 254 23.05 -8.78 15.75
N GLY A 255 22.46 -8.95 16.93
CA GLY A 255 22.38 -7.92 17.99
C GLY A 255 21.38 -6.79 17.69
N ARG A 256 20.60 -6.94 16.61
CA ARG A 256 19.58 -6.01 16.11
C ARG A 256 18.30 -6.76 15.73
N GLU A 257 18.14 -8.01 16.15
CA GLU A 257 17.02 -8.89 15.80
C GLU A 257 15.69 -8.24 16.17
N GLU A 258 15.63 -7.56 17.32
CA GLU A 258 14.45 -6.85 17.83
C GLU A 258 14.01 -5.65 16.98
N ASN A 259 14.91 -5.15 16.12
CA ASN A 259 14.71 -4.02 15.22
C ASN A 259 14.33 -4.42 13.80
N VAL A 260 14.16 -5.72 13.54
CA VAL A 260 13.79 -6.25 12.21
C VAL A 260 12.29 -6.54 12.16
N ILE A 261 11.64 -6.21 11.04
CA ILE A 261 10.20 -6.44 10.83
C ILE A 261 9.86 -6.67 9.34
N GLY A 262 8.76 -7.35 9.05
CA GLY A 262 8.19 -7.39 7.69
C GLY A 262 7.25 -6.23 7.43
N MET A 263 7.36 -5.64 6.24
CA MET A 263 6.49 -4.55 5.78
C MET A 263 6.15 -4.79 4.31
N HIS A 264 5.14 -5.64 4.08
CA HIS A 264 4.77 -6.16 2.77
C HIS A 264 3.75 -5.24 2.08
N PHE A 265 4.23 -4.48 1.10
CA PHE A 265 3.42 -3.61 0.26
C PHE A 265 2.80 -4.38 -0.91
N MET A 266 1.60 -3.95 -1.31
CA MET A 266 0.90 -4.52 -2.46
C MET A 266 1.21 -3.75 -3.75
N ASN A 267 1.46 -4.46 -4.85
CA ASN A 267 1.71 -3.85 -6.16
C ASN A 267 0.40 -3.49 -6.87
N PRO A 268 0.26 -2.29 -7.49
CA PRO A 268 1.18 -1.14 -7.49
C PRO A 268 1.14 -0.32 -6.21
N VAL A 269 2.32 -0.10 -5.61
CA VAL A 269 2.46 0.53 -4.28
C VAL A 269 1.77 1.90 -4.17
N PRO A 270 1.84 2.84 -5.14
CA PRO A 270 1.15 4.12 -5.00
C PRO A 270 -0.38 4.04 -5.03
N VAL A 271 -0.95 2.94 -5.54
CA VAL A 271 -2.39 2.77 -5.72
C VAL A 271 -2.99 1.90 -4.61
N MET A 272 -2.30 0.82 -4.25
CA MET A 272 -2.82 -0.12 -3.26
C MET A 272 -2.80 0.49 -1.86
N LYS A 273 -3.89 0.33 -1.12
CA LYS A 273 -4.07 0.92 0.21
C LYS A 273 -3.48 0.09 1.33
N LEU A 274 -3.29 -1.21 1.11
CA LEU A 274 -2.90 -2.15 2.15
C LEU A 274 -1.37 -2.27 2.26
N VAL A 275 -0.90 -2.35 3.49
CA VAL A 275 0.41 -2.92 3.85
C VAL A 275 0.17 -3.96 4.95
N GLU A 276 0.81 -5.10 4.80
CA GLU A 276 0.81 -6.17 5.80
C GLU A 276 2.09 -6.05 6.64
N ILE A 277 1.93 -5.98 7.96
CA ILE A 277 3.01 -5.85 8.93
C ILE A 277 3.23 -7.20 9.59
N ILE A 278 4.49 -7.66 9.61
CA ILE A 278 4.84 -9.01 10.02
C ILE A 278 5.95 -8.96 11.07
N PRO A 279 5.62 -8.92 12.38
CA PRO A 279 6.62 -9.10 13.42
C PRO A 279 7.24 -10.50 13.31
N GLY A 280 8.57 -10.56 13.26
CA GLY A 280 9.31 -11.79 13.49
C GLY A 280 9.36 -12.11 14.99
N LEU A 281 9.88 -13.29 15.34
CA LEU A 281 9.89 -13.77 16.72
C LEU A 281 10.52 -12.79 17.73
N ALA A 282 11.56 -12.06 17.31
CA ALA A 282 12.29 -11.13 18.17
C ALA A 282 11.77 -9.68 18.10
N THR A 283 10.91 -9.34 17.14
CA THR A 283 10.50 -7.96 16.87
C THR A 283 9.89 -7.33 18.12
N SER A 284 10.41 -6.17 18.53
CA SER A 284 9.88 -5.46 19.70
C SER A 284 8.54 -4.76 19.41
N ASP A 285 7.71 -4.61 20.45
CA ASP A 285 6.44 -3.86 20.36
C ASP A 285 6.64 -2.41 19.89
N LYS A 286 7.77 -1.80 20.28
CA LYS A 286 8.15 -0.46 19.83
C LYS A 286 8.32 -0.41 18.32
N VAL A 287 9.01 -1.40 17.75
CA VAL A 287 9.26 -1.50 16.30
C VAL A 287 7.97 -1.79 15.55
N LEU A 288 7.11 -2.67 16.08
CA LEU A 288 5.78 -2.92 15.54
C LEU A 288 4.97 -1.62 15.47
N LYS A 289 4.85 -0.90 16.58
CA LYS A 289 4.08 0.34 16.67
C LYS A 289 4.62 1.43 15.75
N THR A 290 5.93 1.67 15.74
CA THR A 290 6.54 2.65 14.84
C THR A 290 6.30 2.29 13.37
N THR A 291 6.36 1.01 13.02
CA THR A 291 6.09 0.56 11.65
C THR A 291 4.63 0.77 11.25
N GLN A 292 3.68 0.46 12.13
CA GLN A 292 2.26 0.72 11.90
C GLN A 292 1.98 2.23 11.74
N ASP A 293 2.51 3.05 12.64
CA ASP A 293 2.35 4.51 12.60
C ASP A 293 2.98 5.09 11.30
N LEU A 294 4.14 4.57 10.86
CA LEU A 294 4.77 4.95 9.59
C LEU A 294 3.95 4.52 8.36
N ALA A 295 3.42 3.30 8.33
CA ALA A 295 2.57 2.83 7.23
C ALA A 295 1.30 3.69 7.11
N VAL A 296 0.67 4.03 8.24
CA VAL A 296 -0.43 5.00 8.28
C VAL A 296 0.03 6.36 7.77
N ALA A 297 1.23 6.81 8.15
CA ALA A 297 1.78 8.08 7.69
C ALA A 297 1.98 8.11 6.17
N MET A 298 2.28 6.95 5.57
CA MET A 298 2.35 6.70 4.13
C MET A 298 0.97 6.57 3.45
N GLY A 299 -0.13 6.78 4.18
CA GLY A 299 -1.50 6.69 3.68
C GLY A 299 -1.97 5.26 3.48
N LYS A 300 -1.39 4.30 4.20
CA LYS A 300 -1.75 2.88 4.13
C LYS A 300 -2.64 2.47 5.29
N THR A 301 -3.46 1.45 5.03
CA THR A 301 -4.12 0.65 6.05
C THR A 301 -3.19 -0.50 6.40
N CYS A 302 -2.99 -0.73 7.69
CA CYS A 302 -2.15 -1.82 8.19
C CYS A 302 -3.01 -3.04 8.51
N THR A 303 -2.48 -4.21 8.23
CA THR A 303 -2.96 -5.47 8.80
C THR A 303 -1.79 -6.16 9.48
N LEU A 304 -2.07 -6.96 10.50
CA LEU A 304 -1.05 -7.73 11.20
C LEU A 304 -1.08 -9.18 10.70
N SER A 305 0.09 -9.73 10.39
CA SER A 305 0.25 -11.16 10.13
C SER A 305 1.32 -11.74 11.03
N GLN A 306 1.13 -12.98 11.47
CA GLN A 306 2.22 -13.75 12.04
C GLN A 306 3.27 -14.06 10.96
N ASP A 307 4.52 -14.29 11.38
CA ASP A 307 5.62 -14.73 10.51
C ASP A 307 5.46 -16.21 10.11
N VAL A 308 4.51 -16.46 9.22
CA VAL A 308 4.21 -17.78 8.66
C VAL A 308 4.25 -17.73 7.12
N PRO A 309 4.49 -18.88 6.45
CA PRO A 309 4.57 -18.93 4.99
C PRO A 309 3.35 -18.28 4.30
N GLY A 310 3.61 -17.26 3.49
CA GLY A 310 2.62 -16.51 2.72
C GLY A 310 1.81 -15.47 3.52
N PHE A 311 2.13 -15.28 4.80
CA PHE A 311 1.45 -14.34 5.69
C PHE A 311 -0.07 -14.54 5.68
N VAL A 312 -0.88 -13.49 5.63
CA VAL A 312 -2.34 -13.59 5.40
C VAL A 312 -2.63 -13.58 3.91
N ALA A 313 -2.13 -12.56 3.20
CA ALA A 313 -2.56 -12.29 1.82
C ALA A 313 -2.27 -13.46 0.86
N ASN A 314 -1.02 -13.91 0.78
CA ASN A 314 -0.63 -14.96 -0.16
C ASN A 314 -1.06 -16.35 0.31
N ARG A 315 -1.15 -16.58 1.61
CA ARG A 315 -1.66 -17.84 2.20
C ARG A 315 -3.12 -18.12 1.80
N LEU A 316 -3.91 -17.08 1.57
CA LEU A 316 -5.30 -17.19 1.11
C LEU A 316 -5.42 -17.09 -0.41
N LEU A 317 -4.75 -16.10 -1.01
CA LEU A 317 -4.91 -15.80 -2.44
C LEU A 317 -4.31 -16.89 -3.35
N MET A 318 -3.14 -17.42 -3.00
CA MET A 318 -2.46 -18.38 -3.88
C MET A 318 -3.19 -19.72 -3.97
N PRO A 319 -3.69 -20.33 -2.88
CA PRO A 319 -4.55 -21.51 -2.99
C PRO A 319 -5.84 -21.26 -3.76
N TYR A 320 -6.47 -20.10 -3.60
CA TYR A 320 -7.65 -19.72 -4.38
C TYR A 320 -7.37 -19.70 -5.88
N ILE A 321 -6.26 -19.06 -6.30
CA ILE A 321 -5.83 -19.06 -7.70
C ILE A 321 -5.50 -20.49 -8.16
N ASN A 322 -4.75 -21.24 -7.36
CA ASN A 322 -4.34 -22.59 -7.69
C ASN A 322 -5.55 -23.52 -7.89
N GLU A 323 -6.59 -23.38 -7.07
CA GLU A 323 -7.84 -24.13 -7.20
C GLU A 323 -8.58 -23.80 -8.51
N ALA A 324 -8.62 -22.52 -8.90
CA ALA A 324 -9.18 -22.14 -10.21
C ALA A 324 -8.40 -22.77 -11.38
N ILE A 325 -7.08 -22.89 -11.26
CA ILE A 325 -6.25 -23.56 -12.25
C ILE A 325 -6.54 -25.06 -12.27
N ILE A 326 -6.73 -25.70 -11.11
CA ILE A 326 -7.11 -27.12 -11.02
C ILE A 326 -8.49 -27.36 -11.65
N ALA A 327 -9.45 -26.47 -11.41
CA ALA A 327 -10.79 -26.57 -12.01
C ALA A 327 -10.73 -26.51 -13.55
N TYR A 328 -9.88 -25.64 -14.09
CA TYR A 328 -9.62 -25.58 -15.53
C TYR A 328 -8.87 -26.82 -16.04
N GLU A 329 -7.82 -27.25 -15.32
CA GLU A 329 -7.01 -28.43 -15.65
C GLU A 329 -7.83 -29.72 -15.70
N THR A 330 -8.82 -29.86 -14.82
CA THR A 330 -9.70 -31.04 -14.71
C THR A 330 -10.95 -30.94 -15.59
N GLY A 331 -11.13 -29.84 -16.33
CA GLY A 331 -12.21 -29.66 -17.28
C GLY A 331 -13.58 -29.36 -16.65
N ILE A 332 -13.62 -28.82 -15.43
CA ILE A 332 -14.88 -28.42 -14.77
C ILE A 332 -15.60 -27.33 -15.57
N ALA A 333 -14.85 -26.35 -16.09
CA ALA A 333 -15.38 -25.25 -16.89
C ALA A 333 -14.30 -24.62 -17.77
N SER A 334 -14.72 -23.81 -18.75
CA SER A 334 -13.81 -22.99 -19.55
C SER A 334 -13.14 -21.90 -18.68
N LYS A 335 -11.99 -21.39 -19.12
CA LYS A 335 -11.30 -20.30 -18.39
C LYS A 335 -12.17 -19.03 -18.33
N GLU A 336 -12.91 -18.72 -19.39
CA GLU A 336 -13.85 -17.60 -19.46
C GLU A 336 -15.00 -17.75 -18.45
N ASP A 337 -15.57 -18.95 -18.33
CA ASP A 337 -16.68 -19.21 -17.40
C ASP A 337 -16.20 -19.20 -15.95
N ILE A 338 -15.01 -19.73 -15.65
CA ILE A 338 -14.39 -19.67 -14.31
C ILE A 338 -14.21 -18.20 -13.90
N ASP A 339 -13.57 -17.40 -14.75
CA ASP A 339 -13.32 -15.99 -14.44
C ASP A 339 -14.61 -15.17 -14.34
N THR A 340 -15.59 -15.42 -15.22
CA THR A 340 -16.89 -14.73 -15.19
C THR A 340 -17.68 -15.09 -13.95
N THR A 341 -17.70 -16.37 -13.57
CA THR A 341 -18.39 -16.85 -12.37
C THR A 341 -17.80 -16.22 -11.12
N MET A 342 -16.47 -16.21 -10.96
CA MET A 342 -15.86 -15.59 -9.80
C MET A 342 -16.02 -14.06 -9.78
N LYS A 343 -15.97 -13.42 -10.96
CA LYS A 343 -16.16 -11.97 -11.05
C LYS A 343 -17.59 -11.55 -10.69
N LEU A 344 -18.60 -12.18 -11.28
CA LEU A 344 -20.00 -11.77 -11.14
C LEU A 344 -20.69 -12.46 -9.96
N GLY A 345 -20.39 -13.74 -9.72
CA GLY A 345 -21.02 -14.54 -8.67
C GLY A 345 -20.48 -14.24 -7.27
N THR A 346 -19.20 -13.88 -7.13
CA THR A 346 -18.60 -13.53 -5.82
C THR A 346 -18.09 -12.09 -5.76
N ASN A 347 -18.46 -11.27 -6.74
CA ASN A 347 -18.12 -9.84 -6.82
C ASN A 347 -16.61 -9.54 -6.75
N MET A 348 -15.76 -10.46 -7.23
CA MET A 348 -14.33 -10.20 -7.33
C MET A 348 -14.06 -9.20 -8.47
N PRO A 349 -13.14 -8.23 -8.30
CA PRO A 349 -12.87 -7.23 -9.35
C PRO A 349 -12.27 -7.83 -10.62
N MET A 350 -11.64 -9.01 -10.50
CA MET A 350 -10.97 -9.73 -11.57
C MET A 350 -11.09 -11.23 -11.31
N GLY A 351 -11.30 -12.01 -12.37
CA GLY A 351 -11.31 -13.47 -12.29
C GLY A 351 -9.94 -14.03 -11.91
N PRO A 352 -9.88 -15.19 -11.25
CA PRO A 352 -8.63 -15.75 -10.72
C PRO A 352 -7.59 -16.09 -11.78
N LEU A 353 -7.97 -16.54 -12.98
CA LEU A 353 -7.03 -16.91 -14.04
C LEU A 353 -6.45 -15.66 -14.70
N THR A 354 -7.29 -14.65 -14.98
CA THR A 354 -6.81 -13.33 -15.41
C THR A 354 -5.89 -12.72 -14.34
N LEU A 355 -6.25 -12.81 -13.06
CA LEU A 355 -5.43 -12.29 -11.97
C LEU A 355 -4.07 -13.00 -11.92
N ALA A 356 -4.03 -14.32 -12.08
CA ALA A 356 -2.79 -15.09 -12.16
C ALA A 356 -1.89 -14.61 -13.30
N ASP A 357 -2.46 -14.33 -14.48
CA ASP A 357 -1.71 -13.79 -15.63
C ASP A 357 -1.13 -12.39 -15.37
N PHE A 358 -1.80 -11.57 -14.55
CA PHE A 358 -1.30 -10.25 -14.16
C PHE A 358 -0.22 -10.32 -13.07
N ILE A 359 -0.31 -11.28 -12.16
CA ILE A 359 0.72 -11.56 -11.14
C ILE A 359 1.97 -12.19 -11.81
N GLY A 360 1.75 -13.06 -12.78
CA GLY A 360 2.75 -13.90 -13.42
C GLY A 360 2.72 -15.32 -12.86
N LEU A 361 2.57 -16.31 -13.74
CA LEU A 361 2.38 -17.71 -13.35
C LEU A 361 3.62 -18.31 -12.66
N ASP A 362 4.81 -17.84 -13.02
CA ASP A 362 6.06 -18.20 -12.36
C ASP A 362 6.11 -17.71 -10.91
N THR A 363 5.61 -16.50 -10.64
CA THR A 363 5.45 -15.97 -9.27
C THR A 363 4.43 -16.82 -8.50
N CYS A 364 3.26 -17.09 -9.08
CA CYS A 364 2.24 -17.94 -8.47
C CYS A 364 2.79 -19.33 -8.11
N LEU A 365 3.49 -19.97 -9.05
CA LEU A 365 4.12 -21.28 -8.85
C LEU A 365 5.18 -21.24 -7.75
N SER A 366 6.03 -20.21 -7.75
CA SER A 366 7.07 -20.02 -6.73
C SER A 366 6.46 -19.94 -5.33
N ILE A 367 5.41 -19.13 -5.15
CA ILE A 367 4.75 -18.99 -3.86
C ILE A 367 4.05 -20.29 -3.44
N MET A 368 3.36 -20.97 -4.37
CA MET A 368 2.73 -22.27 -4.06
C MET A 368 3.77 -23.32 -3.62
N LYS A 369 4.95 -23.35 -4.24
CA LYS A 369 6.06 -24.22 -3.82
C LYS A 369 6.52 -23.88 -2.40
N VAL A 370 6.69 -22.59 -2.08
CA VAL A 370 7.06 -22.15 -0.72
C VAL A 370 6.00 -22.57 0.30
N LEU A 371 4.72 -22.37 0.00
CA LEU A 371 3.62 -22.79 0.87
C LEU A 371 3.65 -24.31 1.09
N HIS A 372 3.78 -25.10 0.02
CA HIS A 372 3.84 -26.55 0.10
C HIS A 372 5.02 -27.05 0.93
N GLU A 373 6.23 -26.55 0.66
CA GLU A 373 7.45 -26.99 1.30
C GLU A 373 7.49 -26.60 2.78
N GLN A 374 7.18 -25.34 3.11
CA GLN A 374 7.32 -24.84 4.47
C GLN A 374 6.17 -25.26 5.39
N LEU A 375 4.98 -25.55 4.85
CA LEU A 375 3.86 -26.06 5.64
C LEU A 375 3.84 -27.59 5.69
N GLY A 376 4.51 -28.26 4.75
CA GLY A 376 4.56 -29.72 4.69
C GLY A 376 3.20 -30.39 4.42
N ASP A 377 2.26 -29.66 3.82
CA ASP A 377 0.88 -30.10 3.62
C ASP A 377 0.48 -30.12 2.13
N THR A 378 0.09 -31.30 1.66
CA THR A 378 -0.35 -31.57 0.28
C THR A 378 -1.58 -30.75 -0.16
N LYS A 379 -2.31 -30.13 0.77
CA LYS A 379 -3.30 -29.09 0.48
C LYS A 379 -2.74 -27.97 -0.39
N TYR A 380 -1.46 -27.62 -0.19
CA TYR A 380 -0.78 -26.53 -0.89
C TYR A 380 -0.01 -27.00 -2.13
N ARG A 381 -0.26 -28.22 -2.63
CA ARG A 381 0.42 -28.69 -3.85
C ARG A 381 0.10 -27.76 -5.04
N PRO A 382 1.09 -27.31 -5.81
CA PRO A 382 0.83 -26.54 -7.02
C PRO A 382 0.12 -27.42 -8.06
N SER A 383 -0.77 -26.83 -8.86
CA SER A 383 -1.35 -27.47 -10.04
C SER A 383 -0.27 -27.96 -10.99
N VAL A 384 -0.50 -29.11 -11.63
CA VAL A 384 0.41 -29.67 -12.63
C VAL A 384 0.41 -28.79 -13.89
N LEU A 385 -0.76 -28.30 -14.30
CA LEU A 385 -0.89 -27.35 -15.41
C LEU A 385 -0.13 -26.05 -15.15
N LEU A 386 -0.20 -25.50 -13.93
CA LEU A 386 0.57 -24.31 -13.57
C LEU A 386 2.08 -24.54 -13.78
N GLY A 387 2.60 -25.69 -13.36
CA GLY A 387 3.98 -26.10 -13.63
C GLY A 387 4.30 -26.12 -15.13
N LYS A 388 3.48 -26.83 -15.92
CA LYS A 388 3.67 -26.96 -17.38
C LYS A 388 3.63 -25.62 -18.12
N MET A 389 2.76 -24.71 -17.71
CA MET A 389 2.66 -23.38 -18.32
C MET A 389 3.91 -22.53 -18.06
N VAL A 390 4.46 -22.62 -16.86
CA VAL A 390 5.73 -21.96 -16.52
C VAL A 390 6.89 -22.56 -17.30
N ASP A 391 6.97 -23.90 -17.39
CA ASP A 391 7.99 -24.59 -18.19
C ASP A 391 7.92 -24.22 -19.69
N ALA A 392 6.71 -23.98 -20.20
CA ALA A 392 6.47 -23.50 -21.57
C ALA A 392 6.74 -22.00 -21.78
N GLY A 393 7.11 -21.26 -20.74
CA GLY A 393 7.33 -19.82 -20.78
C GLY A 393 6.05 -18.97 -20.88
N TRP A 394 4.88 -19.57 -20.67
CA TRP A 394 3.58 -18.87 -20.71
C TRP A 394 3.29 -18.22 -19.36
N VAL A 395 4.10 -17.23 -18.99
CA VAL A 395 4.11 -16.62 -17.65
C VAL A 395 3.19 -15.40 -17.51
N GLY A 396 2.12 -15.36 -18.31
CA GLY A 396 1.07 -14.34 -18.24
C GLY A 396 1.39 -13.09 -19.06
N LYS A 397 0.82 -11.96 -18.63
CA LYS A 397 0.83 -10.69 -19.36
C LYS A 397 2.24 -10.19 -19.69
N LYS A 398 3.21 -10.44 -18.82
CA LYS A 398 4.61 -10.02 -19.01
C LYS A 398 5.32 -10.72 -20.18
N ALA A 399 4.82 -11.87 -20.61
CA ALA A 399 5.31 -12.63 -21.75
C ALA A 399 4.34 -12.62 -22.95
N GLY A 400 3.27 -11.82 -22.90
CA GLY A 400 2.22 -11.79 -23.92
C GLY A 400 1.30 -13.02 -23.93
N ARG A 401 1.52 -14.00 -23.04
CA ARG A 401 0.74 -15.24 -23.00
C ARG A 401 0.78 -15.91 -21.63
N GLY A 402 -0.40 -16.31 -21.15
CA GLY A 402 -0.62 -17.22 -20.02
C GLY A 402 -1.87 -18.05 -20.28
N PHE A 403 -2.90 -17.91 -19.42
CA PHE A 403 -4.24 -18.42 -19.73
C PHE A 403 -4.87 -17.66 -20.89
N TYR A 404 -4.59 -16.36 -20.99
CA TYR A 404 -5.02 -15.49 -22.09
C TYR A 404 -3.83 -15.02 -22.95
N GLN A 405 -4.13 -14.41 -24.09
CA GLN A 405 -3.14 -13.76 -24.97
C GLN A 405 -3.29 -12.24 -24.82
N TYR A 406 -2.16 -11.52 -24.80
CA TYR A 406 -2.08 -10.08 -24.47
C TYR A 406 -1.31 -9.25 -25.50
#